data_AF-A0A953YNA1-F1
#
_entry.id   AF-A0A953YNA1-F1
#
_cell.length_a   1.000
_cell.length_b   1.000
_cell.length_c   1.000
_cell.angle_alpha   90.00
_cell.angle_beta   90.00
_cell.angle_gamma   90.00
#
_symmetry.space_group_name_H-M   'P 1'
#
loop_
_entity.id
_entity.type
_entity.pdbx_description
1 polymer ?
#
loop_
_entity_poly.entity_id
_entity_poly.type
_entity_poly.pdbx_seq_one_letter_code
_entity_poly.pdbx_strand_id
1 'polypeptide(L)'
;MAAAPASSSLSLLRLAQAMARHHRIVIGLWLLLAAASVWLAATRLGIDTGTEQMIDAEVPFRRDSIAFSQAFPALDDVLLVVIDAPTPEEADAAAAALADRLTPQTDLFGAISVPSAEPFFRRNGLLYLDTETLTAMSDRIAEA
;
A
#
# COMPACT_ATOMS: atom_id res chain seq x y z
N MET A 1 48.92 9.51 -24.36
CA MET A 1 49.65 8.43 -23.66
C MET A 1 50.53 9.07 -22.59
N ALA A 2 49.94 9.45 -21.45
CA ALA A 2 50.62 10.19 -20.39
C ALA A 2 51.14 9.21 -19.34
N ALA A 3 52.46 9.22 -19.11
CA ALA A 3 53.13 8.39 -18.12
C ALA A 3 52.62 8.75 -16.70
N ALA A 4 52.04 7.78 -16.00
CA ALA A 4 51.68 7.93 -14.59
C ALA A 4 52.94 8.22 -13.76
N PRO A 5 52.93 9.21 -12.85
CA PRO A 5 54.13 9.61 -12.12
C PRO A 5 54.61 8.47 -11.21
N ALA A 6 55.93 8.24 -11.18
CA ALA A 6 56.59 7.17 -10.43
C ALA A 6 56.36 7.19 -8.90
N SER A 7 55.76 8.25 -8.37
CA SER A 7 55.31 8.35 -6.97
C SER A 7 54.05 7.51 -6.67
N SER A 8 53.23 7.24 -7.70
CA SER A 8 51.98 6.47 -7.57
C SER A 8 52.27 4.99 -7.26
N SER A 9 53.26 4.40 -7.93
CA SER A 9 53.64 2.99 -7.77
C SER A 9 54.28 2.72 -6.41
N LEU A 10 55.14 3.62 -5.92
CA LEU A 10 55.76 3.52 -4.59
C LEU A 10 54.74 3.67 -3.46
N SER A 11 53.71 4.50 -3.65
CA SER A 11 52.63 4.68 -2.67
C SER A 11 51.76 3.43 -2.55
N LEU A 12 51.43 2.79 -3.67
CA LEU A 12 50.69 1.52 -3.71
C LEU A 12 51.50 0.37 -3.07
N LEU A 13 52.81 0.29 -3.37
CA LEU A 13 53.68 -0.73 -2.78
C LEU A 13 53.88 -0.55 -1.27
N ARG A 14 53.99 0.69 -0.79
CA ARG A 14 54.06 1.00 0.65
C ARG A 14 52.76 0.69 1.38
N LEU A 15 51.60 0.97 0.76
CA LEU A 15 50.29 0.60 1.29
C LEU A 15 50.15 -0.92 1.37
N ALA A 16 50.55 -1.64 0.33
CA ALA A 16 50.52 -3.10 0.28
C ALA A 16 51.44 -3.73 1.35
N GLN A 17 52.66 -3.22 1.54
CA GLN A 17 53.55 -3.66 2.63
C GLN A 17 53.01 -3.33 4.02
N ALA A 18 52.39 -2.15 4.20
CA ALA A 18 51.75 -1.78 5.46
C ALA A 18 50.58 -2.70 5.79
N MET A 19 49.76 -3.06 4.78
CA MET A 19 48.68 -4.04 4.88
C MET A 19 49.21 -5.44 5.23
N ALA A 20 50.29 -5.90 4.58
CA ALA A 20 50.91 -7.21 4.88
C ALA A 20 51.46 -7.28 6.31
N ARG A 21 52.09 -6.20 6.78
CA ARG A 21 52.63 -6.09 8.15
C ARG A 21 51.53 -6.04 9.22
N HIS A 22 50.37 -5.47 8.90
CA HIS A 22 49.23 -5.32 9.82
C HIS A 22 48.05 -6.22 9.43
N HIS A 23 48.29 -7.36 8.77
CA HIS A 23 47.25 -8.21 8.19
C HIS A 23 46.15 -8.59 9.20
N ARG A 24 46.51 -8.84 10.47
CA ARG A 24 45.53 -9.16 11.53
C ARG A 24 44.55 -8.02 11.80
N ILE A 25 45.03 -6.78 11.79
CA ILE A 25 44.21 -5.58 11.99
C ILE A 25 43.33 -5.34 10.76
N VAL A 26 43.88 -5.51 9.56
CA VAL A 26 43.13 -5.36 8.31
C VAL A 26 42.01 -6.40 8.24
N ILE A 27 42.31 -7.67 8.51
CA ILE A 27 41.31 -8.76 8.53
C ILE A 27 40.25 -8.49 9.61
N GLY A 28 40.65 -8.10 10.81
CA GLY A 28 39.71 -7.77 11.89
C GLY A 28 38.78 -6.61 11.54
N LEU A 29 39.32 -5.55 10.91
CA LEU A 29 38.54 -4.41 10.44
C LEU A 29 37.55 -4.79 9.35
N TRP A 30 37.97 -5.59 8.37
CA TRP A 30 37.08 -6.07 7.30
C TRP A 30 36.00 -7.00 7.83
N LEU A 31 36.31 -7.88 8.78
CA LEU A 31 35.33 -8.71 9.47
C LEU A 31 34.30 -7.86 10.21
N LEU A 32 34.76 -6.81 10.91
CA LEU A 32 33.86 -5.88 11.60
C LEU A 32 32.98 -5.12 10.62
N LEU A 33 33.55 -4.63 9.51
CA LEU A 33 32.77 -3.96 8.46
C LEU A 33 31.75 -4.91 7.83
N ALA A 34 32.14 -6.15 7.54
CA ALA A 34 31.24 -7.15 6.98
C ALA A 34 30.10 -7.47 7.96
N ALA A 35 30.42 -7.67 9.24
CA ALA A 35 29.42 -7.88 10.28
C ALA A 35 28.48 -6.68 10.43
N ALA A 36 29.01 -5.45 10.40
CA ALA A 36 28.22 -4.23 10.44
C ALA A 36 27.30 -4.09 9.20
N SER A 37 27.80 -4.43 8.01
CA SER A 37 26.99 -4.44 6.78
C SER A 37 25.89 -5.48 6.82
N VAL A 38 26.18 -6.70 7.30
CA VAL A 38 25.17 -7.76 7.48
C VAL A 38 24.15 -7.33 8.53
N TRP A 39 24.58 -6.74 9.64
CA TRP A 39 23.69 -6.23 10.67
C TRP A 39 22.81 -5.10 10.14
N LEU A 40 23.38 -4.17 9.37
CA LEU A 40 22.63 -3.08 8.74
C LEU A 40 21.61 -3.60 7.74
N ALA A 41 22.00 -4.55 6.89
CA ALA A 41 21.09 -5.20 5.95
C ALA A 41 19.98 -5.94 6.71
N ALA A 42 20.31 -6.73 7.72
CA ALA A 42 19.33 -7.48 8.50
C ALA A 42 18.36 -6.59 9.28
N THR A 43 18.75 -5.37 9.66
CA THR A 43 17.92 -4.46 10.46
C THR A 43 17.20 -3.39 9.65
N ARG A 44 17.69 -3.05 8.45
CA ARG A 44 17.16 -1.92 7.65
C ARG A 44 16.73 -2.28 6.24
N LEU A 45 17.05 -3.47 5.73
CA LEU A 45 16.60 -3.88 4.40
C LEU A 45 15.12 -4.24 4.47
N GLY A 46 14.27 -3.30 4.05
CA GLY A 46 12.84 -3.52 3.83
C GLY A 46 12.56 -3.83 2.36
N ILE A 47 11.51 -4.62 2.10
CA ILE A 47 10.97 -4.81 0.76
C ILE A 47 9.73 -3.92 0.66
N ASP A 48 9.75 -2.97 -0.28
CA ASP A 48 8.58 -2.16 -0.61
C ASP A 48 7.87 -2.79 -1.81
N THR A 49 6.62 -3.20 -1.61
CA THR A 49 5.77 -3.78 -2.66
C THR A 49 4.86 -2.74 -3.32
N GLY A 50 4.94 -1.48 -2.91
CA GLY A 50 4.19 -0.38 -3.48
C GLY A 50 4.72 0.00 -4.87
N THR A 51 3.88 -0.16 -5.89
CA THR A 51 4.22 0.23 -7.28
C THR A 51 4.36 1.74 -7.44
N GLU A 52 3.76 2.50 -6.54
CA GLU A 52 3.74 3.95 -6.52
C GLU A 52 5.11 4.61 -6.39
N GLN A 53 6.00 4.02 -5.61
CA GLN A 53 7.35 4.54 -5.37
C GLN A 53 8.34 4.16 -6.47
N MET A 54 7.91 3.33 -7.43
CA MET A 54 8.71 3.02 -8.63
C MET A 54 8.74 4.19 -9.62
N ILE A 55 7.85 5.18 -9.47
CA ILE A 55 7.74 6.34 -10.34
C ILE A 55 8.04 7.61 -9.53
N ASP A 56 8.83 8.50 -10.13
CA ASP A 56 9.22 9.77 -9.53
C ASP A 56 7.99 10.58 -9.06
N ALA A 57 8.03 11.07 -7.83
CA ALA A 57 6.94 11.83 -7.23
C ALA A 57 6.66 13.18 -7.93
N GLU A 58 7.60 13.69 -8.73
CA GLU A 58 7.47 15.00 -9.39
C GLU A 58 6.71 14.96 -10.71
N VAL A 59 6.40 13.78 -11.26
CA VAL A 59 5.59 13.68 -12.48
C VAL A 59 4.16 14.17 -12.21
N PRO A 60 3.49 14.82 -13.19
CA PRO A 60 2.19 15.47 -12.96
C PRO A 60 1.15 14.58 -12.29
N PHE A 61 0.97 13.34 -12.77
CA PHE A 61 -0.04 12.44 -12.21
C PHE A 61 0.27 11.98 -10.78
N ARG A 62 1.56 11.90 -10.39
CA ARG A 62 1.94 11.54 -9.00
C ARG A 62 1.63 12.70 -8.05
N ARG A 63 1.87 13.94 -8.47
CA ARG A 63 1.47 15.13 -7.70
C ARG A 63 -0.04 15.15 -7.46
N ASP A 64 -0.82 14.86 -8.50
CA ASP A 64 -2.28 14.81 -8.40
C ASP A 64 -2.75 13.65 -7.50
N SER A 65 -2.14 12.46 -7.63
CA SER A 65 -2.43 11.30 -6.79
C SER A 65 -2.12 11.58 -5.31
N ILE A 66 -0.95 12.18 -5.02
CA ILE A 66 -0.56 12.54 -3.65
C ILE A 66 -1.52 13.59 -3.08
N ALA A 67 -1.89 14.60 -3.87
CA ALA A 67 -2.86 15.62 -3.45
C ALA A 67 -4.25 15.01 -3.19
N PHE A 68 -4.68 14.05 -4.01
CA PHE A 68 -5.94 13.33 -3.84
C PHE A 68 -5.94 12.50 -2.55
N SER A 69 -4.92 11.66 -2.32
CA SER A 69 -4.78 10.87 -1.08
C SER A 69 -4.77 11.77 0.17
N GLN A 70 -4.07 12.91 0.12
CA GLN A 70 -4.08 13.87 1.23
C GLN A 70 -5.45 14.52 1.47
N ALA A 71 -6.22 14.78 0.40
CA ALA A 71 -7.55 15.38 0.50
C ALA A 71 -8.62 14.36 0.94
N PHE A 72 -8.43 13.08 0.63
CA PHE A 72 -9.38 12.00 0.89
C PHE A 72 -8.72 10.80 1.59
N PRO A 73 -8.14 10.97 2.79
CA PRO A 73 -7.40 9.90 3.47
C PRO A 73 -8.28 8.69 3.84
N ALA A 74 -9.60 8.86 3.86
CA ALA A 74 -10.54 7.76 4.08
C ALA A 74 -10.70 6.83 2.87
N LEU A 75 -10.19 7.22 1.70
CA LEU A 75 -10.23 6.42 0.47
C LEU A 75 -8.91 5.68 0.20
N ASP A 76 -7.86 5.99 0.97
CA ASP A 76 -6.61 5.23 0.94
C ASP A 76 -6.78 3.90 1.69
N ASP A 77 -6.10 2.85 1.22
CA ASP A 77 -6.07 1.51 1.83
C ASP A 77 -7.47 0.87 2.07
N VAL A 78 -8.45 1.20 1.23
CA VAL A 78 -9.80 0.62 1.32
C VAL A 78 -9.82 -0.82 0.80
N LEU A 79 -10.25 -1.75 1.66
CA LEU A 79 -10.51 -3.14 1.29
C LEU A 79 -11.96 -3.29 0.77
N LEU A 80 -12.10 -3.59 -0.52
CA LEU A 80 -13.40 -3.96 -1.09
C LEU A 80 -13.64 -5.46 -0.96
N VAL A 81 -14.72 -5.84 -0.27
CA VAL A 81 -15.16 -7.23 -0.13
C VAL A 81 -16.42 -7.44 -0.96
N VAL A 82 -16.40 -8.46 -1.83
CA VAL A 82 -17.54 -8.86 -2.66
C VAL A 82 -18.14 -10.15 -2.11
N ILE A 83 -19.45 -10.16 -1.89
CA ILE A 83 -20.20 -11.33 -1.40
C ILE A 83 -21.16 -11.76 -2.50
N ASP A 84 -21.08 -13.03 -2.87
CA ASP A 84 -21.95 -13.67 -3.86
C ASP A 84 -22.88 -14.67 -3.17
N ALA A 85 -24.14 -14.71 -3.61
CA ALA A 85 -25.18 -15.59 -3.07
C ALA A 85 -26.24 -15.91 -4.15
N PRO A 86 -27.01 -17.01 -4.01
CA PRO A 86 -28.05 -17.40 -4.97
C PRO A 86 -29.12 -16.33 -5.21
N THR A 87 -29.40 -15.49 -4.21
CA THR A 87 -30.38 -14.41 -4.29
C THR A 87 -29.78 -13.10 -3.76
N PRO A 88 -30.23 -11.93 -4.27
CA PRO A 88 -29.72 -10.64 -3.80
C PRO A 88 -30.05 -10.40 -2.32
N GLU A 89 -31.19 -10.88 -1.84
CA GLU A 89 -31.58 -10.76 -0.43
C GLU A 89 -30.64 -11.54 0.50
N GLU A 90 -30.18 -12.73 0.08
CA GLU A 90 -29.19 -13.51 0.82
C GLU A 90 -27.82 -12.84 0.83
N ALA A 91 -27.39 -12.25 -0.29
CA ALA A 91 -26.14 -11.51 -0.38
C ALA A 91 -26.13 -10.31 0.57
N ASP A 92 -27.21 -9.53 0.59
CA ASP A 92 -27.35 -8.36 1.48
C ASP A 92 -27.39 -8.77 2.96
N ALA A 93 -28.11 -9.84 3.30
CA ALA A 93 -28.14 -10.34 4.67
C ALA A 93 -26.76 -10.83 5.13
N ALA A 94 -26.02 -11.51 4.26
CA ALA A 94 -24.66 -11.96 4.54
C ALA A 94 -23.68 -10.78 4.69
N ALA A 95 -23.80 -9.75 3.84
CA ALA A 95 -23.00 -8.53 3.93
C ALA A 95 -23.24 -7.77 5.23
N ALA A 96 -24.49 -7.60 5.62
CA ALA A 96 -24.86 -6.96 6.89
C ALA A 96 -24.30 -7.76 8.09
N ALA A 97 -24.50 -9.09 8.10
CA ALA A 97 -24.00 -9.95 9.16
C ALA A 97 -22.46 -9.97 9.26
N LEU A 98 -21.75 -9.85 8.14
CA LEU A 98 -20.30 -9.71 8.13
C LEU A 98 -19.88 -8.36 8.71
N ALA A 99 -20.50 -7.26 8.28
CA ALA A 99 -20.22 -5.93 8.80
C ALA A 99 -20.44 -5.87 10.32
N ASP A 100 -21.56 -6.37 10.82
CA ASP A 100 -21.89 -6.40 12.25
C ASP A 100 -20.81 -7.13 13.10
N ARG A 101 -20.15 -8.14 12.54
CA ARG A 101 -19.06 -8.88 13.22
C ARG A 101 -17.72 -8.16 13.19
N LEU A 102 -17.51 -7.32 12.18
CA LEU A 102 -16.26 -6.59 12.00
C LEU A 102 -16.30 -5.21 12.66
N THR A 103 -17.47 -4.56 12.76
CA THR A 103 -17.65 -3.24 13.38
C THR A 103 -17.06 -3.12 14.79
N PRO A 104 -17.16 -4.13 15.68
CA PRO A 104 -16.56 -4.05 17.01
C PRO A 104 -15.02 -4.08 17.02
N GLN A 105 -14.38 -4.49 15.93
CA GLN A 105 -12.92 -4.66 15.84
C GLN A 105 -12.24 -3.35 15.41
N THR A 106 -12.42 -2.29 16.21
CA THR A 106 -11.91 -0.94 15.91
C THR A 106 -10.38 -0.85 15.88
N ASP A 107 -9.70 -1.82 16.48
CA ASP A 107 -8.23 -1.91 16.46
C ASP A 107 -7.69 -2.34 15.08
N LEU A 108 -8.54 -2.97 14.26
CA LEU A 108 -8.18 -3.50 12.94
C LEU A 108 -8.85 -2.72 11.80
N PHE A 109 -10.04 -2.18 12.01
CA PHE A 109 -10.82 -1.50 10.97
C PHE A 109 -11.27 -0.12 11.45
N GLY A 110 -10.90 0.93 10.69
CA GLY A 110 -11.27 2.31 11.02
C GLY A 110 -12.73 2.64 10.70
N ALA A 111 -13.24 2.13 9.57
CA ALA A 111 -14.61 2.31 9.15
C ALA A 111 -15.07 1.11 8.32
N ILE A 112 -16.32 0.71 8.48
CA ILE A 112 -16.95 -0.37 7.73
C ILE A 112 -18.26 0.17 7.17
N SER A 113 -18.46 -0.01 5.87
CA SER A 113 -19.64 0.44 5.16
C SER A 113 -20.13 -0.65 4.23
N VAL A 114 -21.45 -0.87 4.23
CA VAL A 114 -22.15 -1.77 3.30
C VAL A 114 -23.12 -0.92 2.50
N PRO A 115 -22.77 -0.51 1.26
CA PRO A 115 -23.58 0.42 0.49
C PRO A 115 -25.04 -0.02 0.29
N SER A 116 -25.28 -1.33 0.08
CA SER A 116 -26.63 -1.88 -0.13
C SER A 116 -27.47 -1.89 1.15
N ALA A 117 -26.85 -2.03 2.32
CA ALA A 117 -27.52 -2.09 3.61
C ALA A 117 -27.71 -0.71 4.26
N GLU A 118 -27.25 0.35 3.61
CA GLU A 118 -27.27 1.71 4.16
C GLU A 118 -28.73 2.20 4.37
N PRO A 119 -29.12 2.61 5.60
CA PRO A 119 -30.51 2.94 5.93
C PRO A 119 -31.14 4.05 5.07
N PHE A 120 -30.38 5.06 4.68
CA PHE A 120 -30.86 6.12 3.82
C PHE A 120 -31.25 5.59 2.44
N PHE A 121 -30.45 4.75 1.78
CA PHE A 121 -30.79 4.15 0.50
C PHE A 121 -31.93 3.13 0.62
N ARG A 122 -32.00 2.36 1.70
CA ARG A 122 -33.15 1.46 1.94
C ARG A 122 -34.48 2.19 2.04
N ARG A 123 -34.48 3.40 2.61
CA ARG A 123 -35.68 4.22 2.75
C ARG A 123 -36.00 5.05 1.50
N ASN A 124 -34.97 5.54 0.83
CA ASN A 124 -35.11 6.54 -0.24
C ASN A 124 -34.76 6.01 -1.63
N GLY A 125 -34.49 4.71 -1.80
CA GLY A 125 -34.00 4.13 -3.05
C GLY A 125 -34.92 4.39 -4.25
N LEU A 126 -36.23 4.40 -4.05
CA LEU A 126 -37.20 4.69 -5.11
C LEU A 126 -37.10 6.13 -5.65
N LEU A 127 -36.53 7.07 -4.88
CA LEU A 127 -36.34 8.46 -5.32
C LEU A 127 -35.24 8.60 -6.39
N TYR A 128 -34.46 7.55 -6.62
CA TYR A 128 -33.45 7.50 -7.68
C TYR A 128 -34.00 6.95 -9.00
N LEU A 129 -35.26 6.53 -9.05
CA LEU A 129 -35.94 6.13 -10.28
C LEU A 129 -36.50 7.36 -11.00
N ASP A 130 -36.62 7.28 -12.32
CA ASP A 130 -37.36 8.27 -13.08
C ASP A 130 -38.87 8.17 -12.80
N THR A 131 -39.58 9.26 -13.06
CA THR A 131 -41.01 9.37 -12.74
C THR A 131 -41.87 8.40 -13.55
N GLU A 132 -41.48 8.02 -14.76
CA GLU A 132 -42.25 7.11 -15.61
C GLU A 132 -42.16 5.69 -15.05
N THR A 133 -40.95 5.21 -14.73
CA THR A 133 -40.70 3.92 -14.08
C THR A 133 -41.40 3.82 -12.74
N LEU A 134 -41.32 4.88 -11.91
CA LEU A 134 -41.98 4.90 -10.60
C LEU A 134 -43.50 4.81 -10.71
N THR A 135 -44.09 5.50 -11.69
CA THR A 135 -45.54 5.46 -11.95
C THR A 135 -45.95 4.07 -12.43
N ALA A 136 -45.25 3.51 -13.42
CA ALA A 136 -45.52 2.17 -13.93
C ALA A 136 -45.40 1.07 -12.86
N MET A 137 -44.42 1.20 -11.95
CA MET A 137 -44.27 0.28 -10.82
C MET A 137 -45.44 0.43 -9.82
N SER A 138 -45.83 1.66 -9.52
CA SER A 138 -46.96 1.95 -8.61
C SER A 138 -48.28 1.41 -9.17
N ASP A 139 -48.54 1.61 -10.46
CA ASP A 139 -49.72 1.09 -11.16
C ASP A 139 -49.76 -0.44 -11.12
N ARG A 140 -48.63 -1.11 -11.39
CA ARG A 140 -48.52 -2.57 -11.34
C ARG A 140 -48.78 -3.13 -9.94
N ILE A 141 -48.33 -2.45 -8.89
CA ILE A 141 -48.58 -2.87 -7.50
C ILE A 141 -50.04 -2.62 -7.12
N ALA A 142 -50.68 -1.58 -7.64
CA ALA A 142 -52.08 -1.27 -7.36
C ALA A 142 -53.06 -2.22 -8.07
N GLU A 143 -52.67 -2.81 -9.20
CA GLU A 143 -53.47 -3.78 -9.98
C GLU A 143 -53.34 -5.23 -9.48
N ALA A 144 -52.35 -5.53 -8.63
CA ALA A 144 -52.08 -6.85 -8.06
C ALA A 144 -52.94 -7.16 -6.82
#